data_AF-A0A920PPI1-F1
#
_entry.id   AF-A0A920PPI1-F1
#
_cell.length_a   1.000
_cell.length_b   1.000
_cell.length_c   1.000
_cell.angle_alpha   90.00
_cell.angle_beta   90.00
_cell.angle_gamma   90.00
#
_symmetry.space_group_name_H-M   'P 1'
#
loop_
_entity.id
_entity.type
_entity.pdbx_description
1 polymer ?
#
loop_
_entity_poly.entity_id
_entity_poly.type
_entity_poly.pdbx_seq_one_letter_code
_entity_poly.pdbx_strand_id
1 'polypeptide(L)'
;MSMRWITDQELADQPELVRTMSVQPPTGTGSVRLVHFDGLDLQPCGGTHVASTGEIGGVRVKKIEKKGRQNRRVILVLEDDGN
;
A
#
# COMPACT_ATOMS: atom_id res chain seq x y z
N MET A 1 -5.12 -10.91 5.75
CA MET A 1 -5.10 -9.44 5.68
C MET A 1 -6.06 -8.92 6.74
N SER A 2 -5.72 -7.84 7.45
CA SER A 2 -6.65 -7.19 8.38
C SER A 2 -6.71 -5.69 8.15
N MET A 3 -7.84 -5.10 8.55
CA MET A 3 -8.06 -3.66 8.50
C MET A 3 -8.38 -3.16 9.90
N ARG A 4 -7.85 -1.99 10.26
CA ARG A 4 -8.23 -1.29 11.50
C ARG A 4 -8.30 0.20 11.25
N TRP A 5 -9.07 0.91 12.08
CA TRP A 5 -9.12 2.36 12.08
C TRP A 5 -8.28 2.88 13.24
N ILE A 6 -7.55 3.97 12.99
CA ILE A 6 -6.79 4.71 13.99
C ILE A 6 -7.21 6.17 13.96
N THR A 7 -6.95 6.89 15.04
CA THR A 7 -7.15 8.34 15.12
C THR A 7 -6.04 9.10 14.37
N ASP A 8 -6.30 10.37 14.06
CA ASP A 8 -5.28 11.27 13.53
C ASP A 8 -4.08 11.40 14.49
N GLN A 9 -4.31 11.35 15.81
CA GLN A 9 -3.25 11.40 16.81
C GLN A 9 -2.38 10.15 16.79
N GLU A 10 -2.97 8.96 16.76
CA GLU A 10 -2.22 7.70 16.66
C GLU A 10 -1.38 7.64 15.39
N LEU A 11 -1.85 8.23 14.28
CA LEU A 11 -1.05 8.35 13.06
C LEU A 11 0.11 9.32 13.25
N ALA A 12 -0.11 10.46 13.92
CA ALA A 12 0.93 11.43 14.22
C ALA A 12 2.02 10.86 15.14
N ASP A 13 1.65 9.97 16.05
CA ASP A 13 2.57 9.28 16.96
C ASP A 13 3.41 8.19 16.27
N GLN A 14 3.03 7.79 15.03
CA GLN A 14 3.67 6.73 14.24
C GLN A 14 4.11 7.24 12.86
N PRO A 15 5.11 8.15 12.80
CA PRO A 15 5.53 8.79 11.54
C PRO A 15 6.05 7.80 10.48
N GLU A 16 6.53 6.62 10.88
CA GLU A 16 6.97 5.54 10.01
C GLU A 16 5.87 4.92 9.13
N LEU A 17 4.60 5.11 9.51
CA LEU A 17 3.44 4.72 8.70
C LEU A 17 3.29 5.61 7.45
N VAL A 18 3.86 6.82 7.47
CA VAL A 18 3.87 7.75 6.33
C VAL A 18 5.13 7.53 5.49
N ARG A 19 5.03 6.63 4.51
CA ARG A 19 6.19 6.24 3.66
C ARG A 19 6.28 6.99 2.33
N THR A 20 5.32 7.85 2.06
CA THR A 20 5.24 8.66 0.85
C THR A 20 6.14 9.89 0.98
N MET A 21 7.05 10.07 0.02
CA MET A 21 8.01 11.19 0.05
C MET A 21 7.38 12.58 -0.18
N SER A 22 6.13 12.67 -0.63
CA SER A 22 5.56 13.94 -1.11
C SER A 22 4.09 14.17 -0.76
N VAL A 23 3.39 13.18 -0.22
CA VAL A 23 1.94 13.27 0.01
C VAL A 23 1.61 12.61 1.33
N GLN A 24 1.14 13.37 2.32
CA GLN A 24 0.62 12.80 3.55
C GLN A 24 -0.73 12.12 3.29
N PRO A 25 -1.06 11.03 4.01
CA PRO A 25 -2.43 10.54 4.07
C PRO A 25 -3.38 11.68 4.45
N PRO A 26 -4.59 11.76 3.88
CA PRO A 26 -5.54 12.79 4.27
C PRO A 26 -5.89 12.66 5.76
N THR A 27 -5.52 13.66 6.55
CA THR A 27 -5.78 13.78 7.99
C THR A 27 -6.90 14.80 8.26
N GLY A 28 -7.52 14.74 9.44
CA GLY A 28 -8.55 15.71 9.86
C GLY A 28 -9.98 15.25 9.67
N THR A 29 -10.18 13.99 9.27
CA THR A 29 -11.49 13.32 9.29
C THR A 29 -11.75 12.58 10.60
N GLY A 30 -10.77 12.56 11.51
CA GLY A 30 -10.87 11.92 12.83
C GLY A 30 -10.54 10.42 12.82
N SER A 31 -10.50 9.77 11.65
CA SER A 31 -10.15 8.36 11.53
C SER A 31 -9.40 8.06 10.22
N VAL A 32 -8.31 7.30 10.33
CA VAL A 32 -7.49 6.83 9.22
C VAL A 32 -7.54 5.30 9.17
N ARG A 33 -7.80 4.73 8.00
CA ARG A 33 -7.82 3.27 7.83
C ARG A 33 -6.43 2.73 7.56
N LEU A 34 -6.01 1.78 8.38
CA LEU A 34 -4.82 0.98 8.16
C LEU A 34 -5.17 -0.37 7.53
N VAL A 35 -4.33 -0.79 6.60
CA VAL A 35 -4.33 -2.11 5.99
C VAL A 35 -3.06 -2.83 6.42
N HIS A 36 -3.24 -4.04 6.98
CA HIS A 36 -2.16 -4.85 7.52
C HIS A 36 -2.07 -6.19 6.78
N PHE A 37 -0.86 -6.47 6.27
CA PHE A 37 -0.44 -7.79 5.84
C PHE A 37 0.65 -8.28 6.80
N ASP A 38 0.31 -9.32 7.55
CA ASP A 38 1.14 -9.83 8.64
C ASP A 38 2.55 -10.21 8.18
N GLY A 39 3.55 -9.78 8.94
CA GLY A 39 4.97 -9.97 8.63
C GLY A 39 5.50 -9.25 7.37
N LEU A 40 4.65 -8.48 6.68
CA LEU A 40 5.01 -7.82 5.42
C LEU A 40 4.88 -6.30 5.50
N ASP A 41 3.68 -5.80 5.75
CA ASP A 41 3.44 -4.36 5.67
C ASP A 41 2.22 -3.87 6.44
N LEU A 42 2.29 -2.63 6.92
CA LEU A 42 1.21 -1.92 7.60
C LEU A 42 1.16 -0.49 7.04
N GLN A 43 0.04 -0.13 6.37
CA GLN A 43 -0.05 1.15 5.68
C GLN A 43 -1.40 1.84 5.85
N PRO A 44 -1.43 3.19 5.92
CA PRO A 44 -2.63 3.97 5.77
C PRO A 44 -3.12 3.91 4.31
N CYS A 45 -4.31 3.36 4.07
CA CYS A 45 -4.85 3.18 2.72
C CYS A 45 -6.38 3.30 2.67
N GLY A 46 -6.90 4.04 1.67
CA GLY A 46 -8.33 4.23 1.38
C GLY A 46 -8.92 3.31 0.29
N GLY A 47 -8.12 2.45 -0.35
CA GLY A 47 -8.57 1.63 -1.49
C GLY A 47 -9.32 0.33 -1.13
N THR A 48 -10.03 -0.26 -2.09
CA THR A 48 -10.63 -1.60 -1.92
C THR A 48 -9.54 -2.66 -2.05
N HIS A 49 -9.49 -3.63 -1.13
CA HIS A 49 -8.48 -4.68 -1.11
C HIS A 49 -9.13 -6.07 -1.15
N VAL A 50 -8.40 -7.01 -1.74
CA VAL A 50 -8.63 -8.46 -1.61
C VAL A 50 -8.49 -8.91 -0.15
N ALA A 51 -9.12 -10.04 0.21
CA ALA A 51 -9.06 -10.56 1.57
C ALA A 51 -7.74 -11.29 1.87
N SER A 52 -7.04 -11.76 0.83
CA SER A 52 -5.76 -12.47 0.93
C SER A 52 -4.85 -12.20 -0.27
N THR A 53 -3.53 -12.37 -0.12
CA THR A 53 -2.58 -12.20 -1.25
C THR A 53 -2.77 -13.22 -2.35
N GLY A 54 -3.30 -14.40 -2.04
CA GLY A 54 -3.57 -15.46 -3.02
C GLY A 54 -4.63 -15.08 -4.06
N GLU A 55 -5.55 -14.17 -3.72
CA GLU A 55 -6.57 -13.66 -4.66
C GLU A 55 -5.99 -12.79 -5.78
N ILE A 56 -4.73 -12.33 -5.65
CA ILE A 56 -4.07 -11.53 -6.70
C ILE A 56 -3.67 -12.41 -7.90
N GLY A 57 -3.43 -13.71 -7.67
CA GLY A 57 -2.94 -14.63 -8.70
C GLY A 57 -1.47 -14.44 -9.05
N GLY A 58 -1.07 -14.90 -10.24
CA GLY A 58 0.29 -14.73 -10.75
C GLY A 58 0.65 -13.25 -10.99
N VAL A 59 1.88 -12.85 -10.67
CA VAL A 59 2.37 -11.48 -10.90
C VAL A 59 3.74 -11.52 -11.56
N ARG A 60 3.91 -10.77 -12.65
CA ARG A 60 5.19 -10.70 -13.37
C ARG A 60 5.67 -9.27 -13.60
N VAL A 61 6.97 -9.06 -13.50
CA VAL A 61 7.59 -7.78 -13.87
C VAL A 61 7.63 -7.67 -15.39
N LYS A 62 6.84 -6.77 -15.96
CA LYS A 62 6.82 -6.50 -17.40
C LYS A 62 8.03 -5.69 -17.84
N LYS A 63 8.37 -4.66 -17.07
CA LYS A 63 9.43 -3.70 -17.43
C LYS A 63 9.90 -2.93 -16.20
N ILE A 64 11.17 -2.59 -16.18
CA ILE A 64 11.74 -1.65 -15.20
C ILE A 64 12.33 -0.47 -15.97
N GLU A 65 11.90 0.74 -15.64
CA GLU A 65 12.39 1.98 -16.24
C GLU A 65 13.16 2.82 -15.23
N LYS A 66 14.32 3.36 -15.64
CA LYS A 66 15.05 4.36 -14.86
C LYS A 66 14.36 5.72 -14.98
N LYS A 67 13.95 6.32 -13.86
CA LYS A 67 13.32 7.65 -13.80
C LYS A 67 14.21 8.61 -12.99
N GLY A 68 15.42 8.84 -13.51
CA GLY A 68 16.43 9.67 -12.86
C GLY A 68 17.38 8.88 -11.96
N ARG A 69 18.09 9.60 -11.08
CA ARG A 69 19.15 9.02 -10.24
C ARG A 69 18.57 8.05 -9.19
N GLN A 70 17.56 8.48 -8.46
CA GLN A 70 17.00 7.77 -7.30
C GLN A 70 15.80 6.87 -7.63
N ASN A 71 14.99 7.21 -8.64
CA ASN A 71 13.74 6.50 -8.87
C ASN A 71 13.87 5.41 -9.95
N ARG A 72 13.17 4.29 -9.71
CA ARG A 72 12.87 3.25 -10.71
C ARG A 72 11.36 3.10 -10.79
N ARG A 73 10.83 2.98 -12.00
CA ARG A 73 9.41 2.63 -12.22
C ARG A 73 9.36 1.15 -12.58
N VAL A 74 8.75 0.35 -11.71
CA VAL A 74 8.50 -1.08 -11.96
C VAL A 74 7.08 -1.20 -12.50
N ILE A 75 6.93 -1.80 -13.68
CA ILE A 75 5.64 -2.07 -14.29
C ILE A 75 5.34 -3.55 -14.09
N LEU A 76 4.30 -3.83 -13.32
CA LEU A 76 3.83 -5.19 -13.04
C LEU A 76 2.62 -5.52 -13.94
N VAL A 77 2.47 -6.80 -14.25
CA VAL A 77 1.24 -7.35 -14.85
C VAL A 77 0.75 -8.48 -13.96
N LEU A 78 -0.57 -8.57 -13.83
CA LEU A 78 -1.23 -9.75 -13.29
C LEU A 78 -1.28 -10.77 -14.44
N GLU A 79 -0.92 -12.01 -14.13
CA GLU A 79 -1.08 -13.11 -15.05
C GLU A 79 -2.55 -13.51 -15.04
N ASP A 80 -3.06 -13.83 -16.22
CA ASP A 80 -4.45 -14.24 -16.37
C ASP A 80 -4.50 -15.74 -16.11
N ASP A 81 -5.16 -16.14 -15.02
CA ASP A 81 -5.27 -17.54 -14.61
C ASP A 81 -6.38 -18.29 -15.40
N GLY A 82 -6.91 -17.67 -16.46
CA GLY A 82 -7.79 -18.34 -17.44
C GLY A 82 -9.15 -18.76 -16.89
N ASN A 83 -9.70 -18.01 -15.92
CA ASN A 83 -11.03 -18.25 -15.35
C ASN A 83 -12.07 -17.24 -15.85
#